data_AF-A0A1Z1W4R1-F1
#
_entry.id   AF-A0A1Z1W4R1-F1
#
_cell.length_a   1.000
_cell.length_b   1.000
_cell.length_c   1.000
_cell.angle_alpha   90.00
_cell.angle_beta   90.00
_cell.angle_gamma   90.00
#
_symmetry.space_group_name_H-M   'P 1'
#
loop_
_entity.id
_entity.type
_entity.pdbx_description
1 polymer ?
#
loop_
_entity_poly.entity_id
_entity_poly.type
_entity_poly.pdbx_seq_one_letter_code
_entity_poly.pdbx_strand_id
1 'polypeptide(L)'
;MPLTEVTVALGTSAGSMLTAALVGVVMAIITSYGIRHHQAVFAWMKITRAKDDEAKDLEEVCQYLKDLFAELCGLAQKPCRAADADRLLRLSNMIKGSIGQTEAISAELRTVVERIEVYLNTLIPEQSSRPTLAEHDALMRRAMKQEYARIELEHAIGAAQQKIRCLRRT
;
A
#
# COMPACT_ATOMS: atom_id res chain seq x y z
N MET A 1 -87.54 -23.98 -28.42
CA MET A 1 -86.20 -23.42 -28.67
C MET A 1 -85.37 -23.62 -27.40
N PRO A 2 -84.41 -24.55 -27.36
CA PRO A 2 -83.58 -24.74 -26.17
C PRO A 2 -82.47 -23.69 -26.15
N LEU A 3 -82.26 -23.05 -25.00
CA LEU A 3 -81.07 -22.26 -24.72
C LEU A 3 -79.94 -23.25 -24.43
N THR A 4 -78.91 -23.23 -25.28
CA THR A 4 -77.67 -23.97 -25.09
C THR A 4 -76.89 -23.37 -23.91
N GLU A 5 -76.85 -24.08 -22.79
CA GLU A 5 -75.88 -23.83 -21.73
C GLU A 5 -74.48 -24.13 -22.26
N VAL A 6 -73.71 -23.07 -22.54
CA VAL A 6 -72.27 -23.18 -22.75
C VAL A 6 -71.63 -23.26 -21.38
N THR A 7 -71.48 -24.48 -20.86
CA THR A 7 -70.62 -24.75 -19.71
C THR A 7 -69.18 -24.58 -20.16
N VAL A 8 -68.58 -23.44 -19.80
CA VAL A 8 -67.14 -23.23 -19.96
C VAL A 8 -66.45 -24.16 -18.97
N ALA A 9 -65.97 -25.30 -19.47
CA ALA A 9 -65.07 -26.18 -18.74
C ALA A 9 -63.72 -25.45 -18.55
N LEU A 10 -63.63 -24.65 -17.50
CA LEU A 10 -62.36 -24.22 -16.90
C LEU A 10 -61.71 -25.46 -16.27
N GLY A 11 -61.18 -26.33 -17.12
CA GLY A 11 -60.39 -27.49 -16.73
C GLY A 11 -59.01 -27.04 -16.24
N THR A 12 -58.95 -26.35 -15.11
CA THR A 12 -57.72 -26.31 -14.32
C THR A 12 -57.57 -27.68 -13.67
N SER A 13 -57.06 -28.64 -14.44
CA SER A 13 -56.78 -29.98 -13.94
C SER A 13 -55.81 -29.89 -12.76
N ALA A 14 -55.96 -30.75 -11.75
CA ALA A 14 -55.06 -30.79 -10.59
C ALA A 14 -53.56 -30.84 -11.00
N GLY A 15 -53.26 -31.39 -12.20
CA GLY A 15 -51.92 -31.39 -12.79
C GLY A 15 -51.36 -30.00 -13.11
N SER A 16 -52.19 -29.03 -13.51
CA SER A 16 -51.78 -27.65 -13.77
C SER A 16 -51.47 -26.85 -12.49
N MET A 17 -52.17 -27.14 -11.38
CA MET A 17 -51.81 -26.61 -10.06
C MET A 17 -50.52 -27.24 -9.53
N LEU A 18 -50.34 -28.54 -9.74
CA LEU A 18 -49.13 -29.27 -9.33
C LEU A 18 -47.87 -28.78 -10.06
N THR A 19 -47.97 -28.53 -11.37
CA THR A 19 -46.85 -27.98 -12.15
C THR A 19 -46.54 -26.55 -11.75
N ALA A 20 -47.56 -25.69 -11.54
CA ALA A 20 -47.35 -24.33 -11.05
C ALA A 20 -46.68 -24.30 -9.67
N ALA A 21 -47.09 -25.19 -8.75
CA ALA A 21 -46.46 -25.32 -7.43
C ALA A 21 -45.00 -25.79 -7.52
N LEU A 22 -44.71 -26.79 -8.37
CA LEU A 22 -43.34 -27.27 -8.61
C LEU A 22 -42.44 -26.17 -9.19
N VAL A 23 -42.93 -25.42 -10.18
CA VAL A 23 -42.20 -24.29 -10.77
C VAL A 23 -41.96 -23.19 -9.72
N GLY A 24 -42.96 -22.89 -8.89
CA GLY A 24 -42.81 -21.93 -7.78
C GLY A 24 -41.74 -22.34 -6.77
N VAL A 25 -41.69 -23.62 -6.39
CA VAL A 25 -40.66 -24.17 -5.49
C VAL A 25 -39.27 -24.09 -6.14
N VAL A 26 -39.15 -24.50 -7.40
CA VAL A 26 -37.88 -24.43 -8.14
C VAL A 26 -37.39 -22.99 -8.25
N MET A 27 -38.28 -22.05 -8.59
CA MET A 27 -37.94 -20.62 -8.66
C MET A 27 -37.53 -20.08 -7.29
N ALA A 28 -38.24 -20.42 -6.21
CA ALA A 28 -37.86 -20.01 -4.86
C ALA A 28 -36.48 -20.54 -4.46
N ILE A 29 -36.16 -21.79 -4.81
CA ILE A 29 -34.83 -22.38 -4.59
C ILE A 29 -33.78 -21.61 -5.38
N ILE A 30 -33.99 -21.41 -6.68
CA ILE A 30 -33.07 -20.68 -7.56
C ILE A 30 -32.83 -19.26 -7.04
N THR A 31 -33.89 -18.53 -6.68
CA THR A 31 -33.77 -17.17 -6.14
C THR A 31 -33.02 -17.16 -4.82
N SER A 32 -33.30 -18.10 -3.90
CA SER A 32 -32.61 -18.18 -2.62
C SER A 32 -31.11 -18.49 -2.79
N TYR A 33 -30.77 -19.39 -3.70
CA TYR A 33 -29.39 -19.72 -4.03
C TYR A 33 -28.69 -18.55 -4.73
N GLY A 34 -29.37 -17.88 -5.65
CA GLY A 34 -28.88 -16.68 -6.32
C GLY A 34 -28.53 -15.58 -5.31
N ILE A 35 -29.42 -15.28 -4.35
CA ILE A 35 -29.17 -14.26 -3.32
C ILE A 35 -27.94 -14.63 -2.47
N ARG A 36 -27.86 -15.88 -1.98
CA ARG A 36 -26.71 -16.34 -1.19
C ARG A 36 -25.41 -16.29 -2.00
N HIS A 37 -25.46 -16.69 -3.26
CA HIS A 37 -24.31 -16.65 -4.15
C HIS A 37 -23.85 -15.21 -4.39
N HIS A 38 -24.76 -14.28 -4.67
CA HIS A 38 -24.42 -12.87 -4.82
C HIS A 38 -23.80 -12.29 -3.54
N GLN A 39 -24.36 -12.58 -2.36
CA GLN A 39 -23.79 -12.15 -1.09
C GLN A 39 -22.36 -12.70 -0.89
N ALA A 40 -22.12 -13.97 -1.21
CA ALA A 40 -20.81 -14.57 -1.14
C ALA A 40 -19.81 -13.93 -2.12
N VAL A 41 -20.23 -13.67 -3.36
CA VAL A 41 -19.41 -12.99 -4.39
C VAL A 41 -19.09 -11.56 -3.96
N PHE A 42 -20.05 -10.81 -3.41
CA PHE A 42 -19.80 -9.45 -2.91
C PHE A 42 -18.84 -9.44 -1.72
N ALA A 43 -19.01 -10.37 -0.77
CA ALA A 43 -18.10 -10.51 0.36
C ALA A 43 -16.68 -10.85 -0.10
N TRP A 44 -16.56 -11.80 -1.03
CA TRP A 44 -15.28 -12.15 -1.65
C TRP A 44 -14.66 -10.96 -2.37
N MET A 45 -15.42 -10.25 -3.21
CA MET A 45 -14.93 -9.07 -3.94
C MET A 45 -14.45 -7.96 -2.99
N LYS A 46 -15.14 -7.75 -1.87
CA LYS A 46 -14.72 -6.79 -0.84
C LYS A 46 -13.39 -7.18 -0.20
N ILE A 47 -13.21 -8.48 0.11
CA ILE A 47 -11.96 -9.01 0.67
C ILE A 47 -10.82 -8.88 -0.35
N THR A 48 -11.06 -9.24 -1.61
CA THR A 48 -10.06 -9.13 -2.68
C THR A 48 -9.62 -7.67 -2.88
N ARG A 49 -10.56 -6.73 -2.93
CA ARG A 49 -10.23 -5.29 -3.03
C ARG A 49 -9.39 -4.79 -1.87
N ALA A 50 -9.73 -5.16 -0.63
CA ALA A 50 -8.94 -4.76 0.54
C ALA A 50 -7.50 -5.29 0.46
N LYS A 51 -7.31 -6.51 -0.04
CA LYS A 51 -5.97 -7.08 -0.27
C LYS A 51 -5.22 -6.37 -1.40
N ASP A 52 -5.91 -6.02 -2.48
CA ASP A 52 -5.31 -5.27 -3.60
C ASP A 52 -4.88 -3.87 -3.15
N ASP A 53 -5.68 -3.20 -2.32
CA ASP A 53 -5.36 -1.90 -1.74
C ASP A 53 -4.12 -1.98 -0.83
N GLU A 54 -4.06 -2.98 0.08
CA GLU A 54 -2.88 -3.22 0.93
C GLU A 54 -1.62 -3.52 0.09
N ALA A 55 -1.75 -4.32 -0.97
CA ALA A 55 -0.64 -4.60 -1.87
C ALA A 55 -0.15 -3.35 -2.62
N LYS A 56 -1.07 -2.45 -2.98
CA LYS A 56 -0.75 -1.17 -3.63
C LYS A 56 -0.01 -0.23 -2.69
N ASP A 57 -0.47 -0.09 -1.45
CA ASP A 57 0.19 0.73 -0.43
C ASP A 57 1.63 0.23 -0.18
N LEU A 58 1.81 -1.09 -0.16
CA LEU A 58 3.12 -1.72 -0.02
C LEU A 58 4.04 -1.50 -1.25
N GLU A 59 3.49 -1.42 -2.47
CA GLU A 59 4.25 -1.07 -3.68
C GLU A 59 4.66 0.40 -3.67
N GLU A 60 3.77 1.29 -3.28
CA GLU A 60 4.06 2.72 -3.19
C GLU A 60 5.19 3.00 -2.20
N VAL A 61 5.13 2.41 -1.00
CA VAL A 61 6.21 2.52 -0.01
C VAL A 61 7.52 1.92 -0.54
N CYS A 62 7.45 0.78 -1.21
CA CYS A 62 8.63 0.16 -1.82
C CYS A 62 9.27 1.10 -2.85
N GLN A 63 8.47 1.83 -3.62
CA GLN A 63 8.96 2.82 -4.57
C GLN A 63 9.64 3.99 -3.87
N TYR A 64 9.05 4.54 -2.81
CA TYR A 64 9.68 5.60 -2.02
C TYR A 64 11.03 5.18 -1.44
N LEU A 65 11.15 3.94 -0.95
CA LEU A 65 12.43 3.41 -0.45
C LEU A 65 13.47 3.23 -1.55
N LYS A 66 13.07 2.83 -2.77
CA LYS A 66 13.98 2.75 -3.93
C LYS A 66 14.46 4.13 -4.35
N ASP A 67 13.55 5.10 -4.40
CA ASP A 67 13.87 6.49 -4.76
C ASP A 67 14.82 7.11 -3.73
N LEU A 68 14.59 6.83 -2.45
CA LEU A 68 15.47 7.25 -1.35
C LEU A 68 16.87 6.65 -1.48
N PHE A 69 16.97 5.35 -1.78
CA PHE A 69 18.26 4.71 -2.01
C PHE A 69 18.99 5.32 -3.22
N ALA A 70 18.29 5.52 -4.34
CA ALA A 70 18.87 6.14 -5.53
C ALA A 70 19.40 7.56 -5.25
N GLU A 71 18.66 8.36 -4.48
CA GLU A 71 19.12 9.67 -4.03
C GLU A 71 20.37 9.59 -3.18
N LEU A 72 20.41 8.67 -2.20
CA LEU A 72 21.60 8.48 -1.37
C LEU A 72 22.83 8.06 -2.18
N CYS A 73 22.65 7.22 -3.20
CA CYS A 73 23.73 6.85 -4.12
C CYS A 73 24.23 8.05 -4.92
N GLY A 74 23.34 8.93 -5.39
CA GLY A 74 23.72 10.17 -6.07
C GLY A 74 24.52 11.12 -5.16
N LEU A 75 24.12 11.17 -3.89
CA LEU A 75 24.74 12.01 -2.86
C LEU A 75 26.09 11.46 -2.35
N ALA A 76 26.39 10.17 -2.55
CA ALA A 76 27.65 9.55 -2.09
C ALA A 76 28.91 10.12 -2.78
N GLN A 77 28.77 10.82 -3.90
CA GLN A 77 29.91 11.32 -4.70
C GLN A 77 30.57 12.57 -4.12
N LYS A 78 29.87 13.31 -3.25
CA LYS A 78 30.36 14.56 -2.65
C LYS A 78 29.79 14.74 -1.24
N PRO A 79 30.52 15.39 -0.32
CA PRO A 79 29.94 15.81 0.95
C PRO A 79 28.72 16.70 0.70
N CYS A 80 27.56 16.31 1.23
CA CYS A 80 26.29 16.94 0.88
C CYS A 80 26.01 18.15 1.76
N ARG A 81 25.49 19.20 1.14
CA ARG A 81 25.11 20.45 1.80
C ARG A 81 23.63 20.46 2.12
N ALA A 82 23.22 21.41 2.95
CA ALA A 82 21.81 21.65 3.26
C ALA A 82 20.94 21.82 2.00
N ALA A 83 21.45 22.54 0.99
CA ALA A 83 20.76 22.77 -0.28
C ALA A 83 20.55 21.49 -1.11
N ASP A 84 21.34 20.44 -0.91
CA ASP A 84 21.21 19.17 -1.63
C ASP A 84 20.11 18.27 -1.02
N ALA A 85 19.53 18.62 0.14
CA ALA A 85 18.70 17.73 0.94
C ALA A 85 17.18 17.83 0.69
N ASP A 86 16.72 18.75 -0.16
CA ASP A 86 15.29 18.97 -0.39
C ASP A 86 14.54 17.71 -0.84
N ARG A 87 15.17 16.89 -1.69
CA ARG A 87 14.57 15.65 -2.17
C ARG A 87 14.48 14.58 -1.08
N LEU A 88 15.50 14.49 -0.22
CA LEU A 88 15.50 13.61 0.97
C LEU A 88 14.38 14.00 1.96
N LEU A 89 14.19 15.30 2.20
CA LEU A 89 13.12 15.82 3.05
C LEU A 89 11.73 15.46 2.51
N ARG A 90 11.51 15.63 1.20
CA ARG A 90 10.24 15.23 0.56
C ARG A 90 9.97 13.74 0.70
N LEU A 91 10.97 12.90 0.43
CA LEU A 91 10.84 11.44 0.58
C LEU A 91 10.60 11.03 2.03
N SER A 92 11.26 11.68 2.99
CA SER A 92 11.02 11.46 4.43
C SER A 92 9.57 11.73 4.80
N ASN A 93 8.99 12.83 4.31
CA ASN A 93 7.60 13.18 4.58
C ASN A 93 6.61 12.22 3.92
N MET A 94 6.90 11.75 2.69
CA MET A 94 6.10 10.71 2.03
C MET A 94 6.11 9.41 2.85
N ILE A 95 7.30 8.95 3.26
CA ILE A 95 7.45 7.74 4.09
C ILE A 95 6.74 7.91 5.44
N LYS A 96 6.88 9.07 6.11
CA LYS A 96 6.16 9.40 7.35
C LYS A 96 4.64 9.27 7.18
N GLY A 97 4.10 9.77 6.07
CA GLY A 97 2.68 9.66 5.74
C GLY A 97 2.19 8.21 5.63
N SER A 98 3.04 7.32 5.10
CA SER A 98 2.70 5.91 4.88
C SER A 98 2.79 5.03 6.13
N ILE A 99 3.43 5.49 7.23
CA ILE A 99 3.59 4.70 8.47
C ILE A 99 2.24 4.24 9.04
N GLY A 100 1.22 5.11 8.98
CA GLY A 100 -0.12 4.79 9.48
C GLY A 100 -0.94 3.87 8.57
N GLN A 101 -0.55 3.77 7.30
CA GLN A 101 -1.25 2.97 6.28
C GLN A 101 -0.68 1.55 6.18
N THR A 102 0.58 1.36 6.56
CA THR A 102 1.29 0.07 6.44
C THR A 102 1.80 -0.41 7.80
N GLU A 103 0.86 -0.86 8.65
CA GLU A 103 1.15 -1.29 10.03
C GLU A 103 2.25 -2.35 10.11
N ALA A 104 2.22 -3.32 9.19
CA ALA A 104 3.14 -4.47 9.14
C ALA A 104 4.62 -4.12 8.95
N ILE A 105 4.93 -2.91 8.45
CA ILE A 105 6.30 -2.40 8.26
C ILE A 105 6.53 -1.07 8.99
N SER A 106 5.59 -0.64 9.82
CA SER A 106 5.60 0.69 10.44
C SER A 106 6.85 0.93 11.31
N ALA A 107 7.38 -0.11 11.96
CA ALA A 107 8.60 -0.02 12.77
C ALA A 107 9.85 0.22 11.91
N GLU A 108 9.97 -0.50 10.80
CA GLU A 108 11.05 -0.34 9.83
C GLU A 108 11.00 1.05 9.18
N LEU A 109 9.80 1.53 8.81
CA LEU A 109 9.63 2.88 8.24
C LEU A 109 9.97 3.99 9.24
N ARG A 110 9.59 3.86 10.52
CA ARG A 110 10.02 4.78 11.59
C ARG A 110 11.54 4.82 11.70
N THR A 111 12.17 3.65 11.67
CA THR A 111 13.64 3.56 11.72
C THR A 111 14.29 4.28 10.54
N VAL A 112 13.77 4.07 9.31
CA VAL A 112 14.26 4.79 8.12
C VAL A 112 14.14 6.30 8.30
N VAL A 113 12.98 6.78 8.77
CA VAL A 113 12.74 8.20 9.02
C VAL A 113 13.71 8.77 10.05
N GLU A 114 13.91 8.09 11.19
CA GLU A 114 14.88 8.50 12.22
C GLU A 114 16.29 8.57 11.65
N ARG A 115 16.69 7.60 10.81
CA ARG A 115 18.01 7.61 10.16
C ARG A 115 18.16 8.74 9.14
N ILE A 116 17.09 9.10 8.43
CA ILE A 116 17.09 10.30 7.57
C ILE A 116 17.34 11.54 8.43
N GLU A 117 16.64 11.72 9.55
CA GLU A 117 16.83 12.88 10.43
C GLU A 117 18.27 12.95 10.98
N VAL A 118 18.83 11.81 11.39
CA VAL A 118 20.24 11.73 11.80
C VAL A 118 21.18 12.15 10.66
N TYR A 119 20.96 11.66 9.44
CA TYR A 119 21.75 12.06 8.27
C TYR A 119 21.63 13.55 7.97
N LEU A 120 20.41 14.11 8.00
CA LEU A 120 20.17 15.53 7.76
C LEU A 120 20.89 16.43 8.78
N ASN A 121 21.00 15.99 10.03
CA ASN A 121 21.76 16.70 11.07
C ASN A 121 23.28 16.71 10.83
N THR A 122 23.80 15.85 9.95
CA THR A 122 25.22 15.83 9.58
C THR A 122 25.58 16.70 8.39
N LEU A 123 24.58 17.24 7.66
CA LEU A 123 24.80 18.03 6.44
C LEU A 123 25.79 19.17 6.68
N ILE A 124 26.67 19.41 5.70
CA ILE A 124 27.70 20.43 5.81
C ILE A 124 27.08 21.82 5.56
N PRO A 125 27.33 22.81 6.44
CA PRO A 125 26.85 24.17 6.23
C PRO A 125 27.49 24.81 4.99
N GLU A 126 26.81 25.78 4.39
CA GLU A 126 27.40 26.54 3.29
C GLU A 126 28.63 27.32 3.76
N GLN A 127 29.66 27.36 2.90
CA GLN A 127 30.89 28.10 3.17
C GLN A 127 31.03 29.23 2.17
N SER A 128 31.09 30.45 2.68
CA SER A 128 31.25 31.67 1.90
C SER A 128 32.72 32.02 1.61
N SER A 129 33.67 31.38 2.30
CA SER A 129 35.11 31.62 2.16
C SER A 129 35.93 30.35 2.28
N ARG A 130 37.20 30.40 1.83
CA ARG A 130 38.13 29.27 1.98
C ARG A 130 38.38 28.99 3.47
N PRO A 131 38.19 27.73 3.94
CA PRO A 131 38.33 27.40 5.35
C PRO A 131 39.79 27.51 5.82
N THR A 132 39.96 27.94 7.06
CA THR A 132 41.21 27.83 7.81
C THR A 132 41.55 26.35 8.09
N LEU A 133 42.78 26.07 8.53
CA LEU A 133 43.20 24.70 8.83
C LEU A 133 42.32 24.03 9.91
N ALA A 134 41.96 24.76 10.96
CA ALA A 134 41.11 24.26 12.04
C ALA A 134 39.66 24.00 11.57
N GLU A 135 39.14 24.85 10.68
CA GLU A 135 37.83 24.64 10.05
C GLU A 135 37.86 23.44 9.09
N HIS A 136 38.97 23.23 8.38
CA HIS A 136 39.15 22.08 7.51
C HIS A 136 39.07 20.76 8.29
N ASP A 137 39.74 20.66 9.43
CA ASP A 137 39.66 19.47 10.30
C ASP A 137 38.25 19.24 10.87
N ALA A 138 37.51 20.32 11.16
CA ALA A 138 36.11 20.23 11.57
C ALA A 138 35.21 19.71 10.44
N LEU A 139 35.45 20.15 9.20
CA LEU A 139 34.73 19.68 8.02
C LEU A 139 35.00 18.21 7.73
N MET A 140 36.26 17.77 7.81
CA MET A 140 36.61 16.37 7.59
C MET A 140 35.90 15.48 8.61
N ARG A 141 35.91 15.84 9.90
CA ARG A 141 35.16 15.11 10.94
C ARG A 141 33.66 15.08 10.67
N ARG A 142 33.10 16.18 10.17
CA ARG A 142 31.67 16.24 9.82
C ARG A 142 31.33 15.38 8.59
N ALA A 143 32.18 15.40 7.56
CA ALA A 143 32.05 14.54 6.39
C ALA A 143 32.13 13.05 6.76
N MET A 144 33.02 12.67 7.66
CA MET A 144 33.08 11.29 8.19
C MET A 144 31.79 10.89 8.92
N LYS A 145 31.24 11.79 9.76
CA LYS A 145 29.95 11.55 10.42
C LYS A 145 28.80 11.42 9.42
N GLN A 146 28.82 12.23 8.37
CA GLN A 146 27.84 12.18 7.29
C GLN A 146 27.91 10.85 6.54
N GLU A 147 29.11 10.36 6.22
CA GLU A 147 29.29 9.07 5.57
C GLU A 147 28.83 7.91 6.46
N TYR A 148 29.16 7.96 7.75
CA TYR A 148 28.65 6.97 8.71
C TYR A 148 27.12 6.97 8.79
N ALA A 149 26.50 8.15 8.87
CA ALA A 149 25.04 8.27 8.87
C ALA A 149 24.41 7.80 7.55
N ARG A 150 25.09 7.99 6.41
CA ARG A 150 24.67 7.48 5.08
C ARG A 150 24.59 5.96 5.09
N ILE A 151 25.64 5.30 5.58
CA ILE A 151 25.72 3.82 5.66
C ILE A 151 24.62 3.27 6.57
N GLU A 152 24.40 3.88 7.74
CA GLU A 152 23.33 3.46 8.67
C GLU A 152 21.93 3.61 8.05
N LEU A 153 21.71 4.70 7.30
CA LEU A 153 20.47 4.90 6.56
C LEU A 153 20.31 3.87 5.43
N GLU A 154 21.38 3.55 4.70
CA GLU A 154 21.39 2.52 3.66
C GLU A 154 20.99 1.14 4.23
N HIS A 155 21.54 0.76 5.39
CA HIS A 155 21.16 -0.45 6.09
C HIS A 155 19.69 -0.47 6.51
N ALA A 156 19.18 0.65 7.03
CA ALA A 156 17.77 0.77 7.41
C ALA A 156 16.83 0.61 6.21
N ILE A 157 17.17 1.22 5.07
CA ILE A 157 16.42 1.08 3.82
C ILE A 157 16.44 -0.38 3.35
N GLY A 158 17.62 -1.01 3.35
CA GLY A 158 17.76 -2.42 2.98
C GLY A 158 16.91 -3.35 3.86
N ALA A 159 16.88 -3.12 5.17
CA ALA A 159 16.04 -3.88 6.10
C ALA A 159 14.54 -3.70 5.80
N ALA A 160 14.08 -2.47 5.58
CA ALA A 160 12.69 -2.18 5.22
C ALA A 160 12.29 -2.83 3.88
N GLN A 161 13.14 -2.72 2.85
CA GLN A 161 12.91 -3.38 1.56
C GLN A 161 12.86 -4.91 1.70
N GLN A 162 13.73 -5.49 2.52
CA GLN A 162 13.73 -6.93 2.77
C GLN A 162 12.45 -7.37 3.49
N LYS A 163 11.97 -6.60 4.46
CA LYS A 163 10.69 -6.85 5.14
C LYS A 163 9.52 -6.85 4.15
N ILE A 164 9.48 -5.86 3.26
CA ILE A 164 8.47 -5.79 2.18
C ILE A 164 8.53 -7.04 1.29
N ARG A 165 9.72 -7.48 0.88
CA ARG A 165 9.87 -8.70 0.08
C ARG A 165 9.38 -9.94 0.81
N CYS A 166 9.59 -10.03 2.12
CA CYS A 166 9.06 -11.14 2.93
C CYS A 166 7.52 -11.13 2.97
N LEU A 167 6.91 -9.97 3.20
CA LEU A 167 5.45 -9.82 3.23
C LEU A 167 4.78 -10.15 1.90
N ARG A 168 5.43 -9.90 0.76
CA ARG A 168 4.91 -10.28 -0.56
C ARG A 168 4.91 -11.78 -0.83
N ARG A 169 5.67 -12.56 -0.06
CA ARG A 169 5.80 -14.02 -0.24
C ARG A 169 4.84 -14.82 0.65
N THR A 170 4.26 -14.17 1.66
CA THR A 170 3.29 -14.75 2.61
C THR A 170 1.87 -14.51 2.12
#